data_AF-A0A7Y9N625-F1
#
_entry.id   AF-A0A7Y9N625-F1
#
_cell.length_a   1.000
_cell.length_b   1.000
_cell.length_c   1.000
_cell.angle_alpha   90.00
_cell.angle_beta   90.00
_cell.angle_gamma   90.00
#
_symmetry.space_group_name_H-M   'P 1'
#
loop_
_entity.id
_entity.type
_entity.pdbx_description
1 polymer ?
#
loop_
_entity_poly.entity_id
_entity_poly.type
_entity_poly.pdbx_seq_one_letter_code
_entity_poly.pdbx_strand_id
1 'polypeptide(L)' 'MPAAALLTLLVTGCSRTDNEPGPGGVTVSEAKALDDAAAMLESRDSAAPAADPSAATKETAE' A
#
# COMPACT_ATOMS: atom_id res chain seq x y z
N MET A 1 43.99 -11.38 0.20
CA MET A 1 42.93 -10.52 -0.36
C MET A 1 41.52 -11.12 -0.19
N PRO A 2 41.02 -11.49 1.02
CA PRO A 2 39.64 -11.95 1.17
C PRO A 2 38.67 -10.86 1.69
N ALA A 3 39.18 -9.75 2.22
CA ALA A 3 38.37 -8.73 2.89
C ALA A 3 37.45 -7.94 1.92
N ALA A 4 37.86 -7.78 0.66
CA ALA A 4 37.10 -7.03 -0.33
C ALA A 4 35.79 -7.74 -0.76
N ALA A 5 35.77 -9.08 -0.73
CA ALA A 5 34.61 -9.87 -1.14
C ALA A 5 33.47 -9.84 -0.10
N LEU A 6 33.80 -9.59 1.18
CA LEU A 6 32.79 -9.48 2.24
C LEU A 6 32.00 -8.17 2.14
N LEU A 7 32.63 -7.06 1.74
CA LEU A 7 31.96 -5.76 1.63
C LEU A 7 30.86 -5.72 0.56
N THR A 8 31.00 -6.47 -0.53
CA THR A 8 30.02 -6.47 -1.63
C THR A 8 28.73 -7.21 -1.26
N LEU A 9 28.77 -8.15 -0.31
CA LEU A 9 27.59 -8.89 0.17
C LEU A 9 26.67 -8.04 1.08
N LEU A 10 27.22 -7.04 1.76
CA LEU A 10 26.42 -6.12 2.59
C LEU A 10 25.64 -5.10 1.73
N VAL A 11 26.14 -4.76 0.53
CA VAL A 11 25.45 -3.88 -0.42
C VAL A 11 24.31 -4.58 -1.16
N THR A 12 24.38 -5.90 -1.35
CA THR A 12 23.27 -6.67 -1.94
C THR A 12 22.08 -6.86 -1.00
N GLY A 13 22.21 -6.50 0.28
CA GLY A 13 21.10 -6.47 1.26
C GLY A 13 20.24 -5.20 1.20
N CYS A 14 20.67 -4.16 0.50
CA CYS A 14 19.81 -3.00 0.17
C CYS A 14 18.84 -3.30 -0.99
N SER A 15 18.80 -4.54 -1.48
CA SER A 15 17.79 -5.01 -2.43
C SER A 15 16.64 -5.67 -1.66
N ARG A 16 15.68 -4.82 -1.27
CA ARG A 16 14.23 -5.05 -1.39
C ARG A 16 13.82 -6.53 -1.50
N THR A 17 13.90 -7.28 -0.41
CA THR A 17 13.02 -8.44 -0.29
C THR A 17 11.63 -7.89 0.00
N ASP A 18 10.59 -8.42 -0.65
CA ASP A 18 9.19 -7.96 -0.53
C ASP A 18 8.64 -7.98 0.91
N ASN A 19 9.39 -8.59 1.83
CA ASN A 19 9.05 -8.78 3.24
C ASN A 19 9.76 -7.78 4.19
N GLU A 20 10.75 -7.02 3.72
CA GLU A 20 11.39 -6.02 4.59
C GLU A 20 10.51 -4.75 4.62
N PRO A 21 10.24 -4.19 5.82
CA PRO A 21 9.43 -2.98 5.95
C PRO A 21 10.07 -1.79 5.21
N GLY A 22 9.31 -1.19 4.29
CA GLY A 22 9.69 0.03 3.59
C GLY A 22 9.50 1.29 4.46
N PRO A 23 9.81 2.48 3.92
CA PRO A 23 9.53 3.74 4.61
C PRO A 23 8.02 3.85 4.92
N GLY A 24 7.68 4.00 6.20
CA GLY A 24 6.30 3.87 6.70
C GLY A 24 6.03 2.58 7.49
N GLY A 25 6.99 1.67 7.58
CA GLY A 25 6.87 0.44 8.36
C GLY A 25 6.01 -0.65 7.70
N VAL A 26 5.57 -0.42 6.46
CA VAL A 26 4.79 -1.38 5.66
C VAL A 26 5.68 -2.05 4.63
N THR A 27 5.47 -3.34 4.42
CA THR A 27 6.12 -4.14 3.39
C THR A 27 5.59 -3.76 2.00
N VAL A 28 6.32 -4.15 0.95
CA VAL A 28 5.88 -3.93 -0.44
C VAL A 28 4.57 -4.69 -0.71
N SER A 29 4.43 -5.87 -0.12
CA SER A 29 3.22 -6.70 -0.24
C SER A 29 2.00 -6.02 0.39
N GLU A 30 2.16 -5.42 1.58
CA GLU A 30 1.11 -4.66 2.25
C GLU A 30 0.72 -3.41 1.46
N ALA A 31 1.71 -2.64 0.98
CA ALA A 31 1.43 -1.46 0.15
C ALA A 31 0.61 -1.81 -1.10
N LYS A 32 0.95 -2.91 -1.78
CA LYS A 32 0.22 -3.38 -2.96
C LYS A 32 -1.23 -3.78 -2.63
N ALA A 33 -1.46 -4.42 -1.49
CA ALA A 33 -2.80 -4.78 -1.04
C ALA A 33 -3.66 -3.54 -0.73
N LEU A 34 -3.05 -2.50 -0.13
CA LEU A 34 -3.71 -1.22 0.10
C LEU A 34 -4.08 -0.51 -1.21
N ASP A 35 -3.18 -0.51 -2.19
CA ASP A 35 -3.43 0.09 -3.52
C ASP A 35 -4.59 -0.62 -4.25
N ASP A 36 -4.64 -1.95 -4.18
CA ASP A 36 -5.73 -2.74 -4.79
C ASP A 36 -7.09 -2.41 -4.14
N ALA A 37 -7.13 -2.30 -2.81
CA ALA A 37 -8.32 -1.90 -2.10
C ALA A 37 -8.79 -0.48 -2.49
N ALA A 38 -7.86 0.46 -2.66
CA ALA A 38 -8.18 1.81 -3.14
C ALA A 38 -8.76 1.79 -4.57
N ALA A 39 -8.19 0.96 -5.46
CA ALA A 39 -8.70 0.81 -6.82
C ALA A 39 -10.14 0.26 -6.86
N MET A 40 -10.51 -0.64 -5.93
CA MET A 40 -11.88 -1.13 -5.82
C MET A 40 -12.88 -0.04 -5.39
N LEU A 41 -12.47 0.90 -4.53
CA LEU A 41 -13.29 2.05 -4.14
C LEU A 41 -13.48 3.02 -5.31
N GLU A 42 -12.40 3.36 -6.02
CA GLU A 42 -12.45 4.25 -7.18
C GLU A 42 -13.36 3.67 -8.29
N SER A 43 -13.28 2.36 -8.52
CA SER A 43 -14.16 1.68 -9.48
C SER A 43 -15.64 1.72 -9.07
N ARG A 44 -15.94 1.79 -7.77
CA ARG A 44 -17.32 1.93 -7.27
C ARG A 44 -17.80 3.37 -7.41
N ASP A 45 -16.97 4.34 -7.06
CA ASP A 45 -17.29 5.77 -7.17
C ASP A 45 -17.49 6.19 -8.63
N SER A 46 -16.72 5.63 -9.56
CA SER A 46 -16.90 5.84 -11.01
C SER A 46 -18.21 5.26 -11.55
N ALA A 47 -18.78 4.24 -10.89
CA ALA A 47 -20.02 3.57 -11.31
C ALA A 47 -21.27 4.09 -10.58
N ALA A 48 -21.09 4.79 -9.46
CA ALA A 48 -22.16 5.38 -8.68
C ALA A 48 -22.47 6.80 -9.19
N PRO A 49 -23.73 7.15 -9.51
CA PRO A 49 -24.10 8.55 -9.60
C PRO A 49 -23.78 9.20 -8.24
N ALA A 50 -23.03 10.31 -8.25
CA ALA A 50 -22.54 10.99 -7.06
C ALA A 50 -23.61 10.98 -5.95
N ALA A 51 -23.38 10.16 -4.92
CA ALA A 51 -24.32 10.03 -3.84
C ALA A 51 -24.41 11.39 -3.14
N ASP A 52 -25.61 11.96 -3.11
CA ASP A 52 -25.87 13.22 -2.42
C ASP A 52 -25.41 13.07 -0.96
N PRO A 53 -24.40 13.84 -0.50
CA PRO A 53 -23.90 13.73 0.87
C PRO A 53 -24.98 14.11 1.91
N SER A 54 -26.09 14.70 1.47
CA SER A 54 -27.28 14.98 2.29
C SER A 54 -28.12 13.74 2.62
N ALA A 55 -27.96 12.62 1.90
CA ALA A 55 -28.70 11.38 2.17
C ALA A 55 -28.09 10.56 3.32
N ALA A 56 -26.76 10.56 3.45
CA ALA A 56 -26.05 9.82 4.50
C ALA A 56 -26.37 10.30 5.92
N THR A 57 -26.68 11.58 6.09
CA THR A 57 -27.06 12.18 7.39
C THR A 57 -28.47 11.78 7.86
N LYS A 58 -29.34 11.27 6.97
CA LYS A 58 -30.71 10.87 7.34
C LYS A 58 -30.85 9.43 7.82
N GLU A 59 -29.91 8.54 7.51
CA GLU A 59 -30.05 7.10 7.79
C GLU A 59 -29.53 6.68 9.19
N THR A 60 -28.71 7.51 9.85
CA THR A 60 -28.24 7.24 11.23
C THR A 60 -29.13 7.86 12.31
N ALA A 61 -30.31 8.33 11.94
CA ALA A 61 -31.29 8.95 12.84
C ALA A 61 -32.65 8.25 12.74
N GLU A 62 -32.68 6.93 12.92
CA GLU A 62 -33.88 6.19 13.35
C GLU A 62 -33.49 5.09 14.34
#